data_AF-A0A7T7ZWR5-F1
#
_entry.id   AF-A0A7T7ZWR5-F1
#
_cell.length_a   1.000
_cell.length_b   1.000
_cell.length_c   1.000
_cell.angle_alpha   90.00
_cell.angle_beta   90.00
_cell.angle_gamma   90.00
#
_symmetry.space_group_name_H-M   'P 1'
#
loop_
_entity.id
_entity.type
_entity.pdbx_description
1 polymer ?
#
loop_
_entity_poly.entity_id
_entity_poly.type
_entity_poly.pdbx_seq_one_letter_code
_entity_poly.pdbx_strand_id
1 'polypeptide(L)'
;MVLKIINAILILFAVFMGFKQGSAMFTGKPEMLEMFGKWHIGKSGVMINGLVTMLSAVLILFPKTFVWGNFLMAAGILLIICFQISDRDFKGALIELPFLLLNLLIIYLQHPLKN
;
A
#
# COMPACT_ATOMS: atom_id res chain seq x y z
N MET A 1 -22.39 -10.70 9.91
CA MET A 1 -21.33 -11.74 9.91
C MET A 1 -20.65 -11.88 8.55
N VAL A 2 -21.38 -12.03 7.45
CA VAL A 2 -20.81 -12.10 6.08
C VAL A 2 -19.90 -10.91 5.75
N LEU A 3 -20.35 -9.68 6.02
CA LEU A 3 -19.53 -8.47 5.83
C LEU A 3 -18.22 -8.46 6.64
N LYS A 4 -18.22 -9.03 7.85
CA LYS A 4 -17.02 -9.14 8.69
C LYS A 4 -16.03 -10.14 8.09
N ILE A 5 -16.51 -11.24 7.53
CA ILE A 5 -15.67 -12.24 6.86
C ILE A 5 -15.07 -11.66 5.57
N ILE A 6 -15.89 -10.98 4.76
CA ILE A 6 -15.41 -10.30 3.55
C ILE A 6 -14.33 -9.29 3.90
N ASN A 7 -14.57 -8.42 4.89
CA ASN A 7 -13.56 -7.42 5.25
C ASN A 7 -12.30 -8.03 5.85
N ALA A 8 -12.40 -9.13 6.61
CA ALA A 8 -11.23 -9.86 7.09
C ALA A 8 -10.38 -10.40 5.93
N ILE A 9 -11.01 -10.96 4.88
CA ILE A 9 -10.31 -11.43 3.68
C ILE A 9 -9.66 -10.25 2.94
N LEU A 10 -10.36 -9.13 2.77
CA LEU A 10 -9.83 -7.93 2.13
C LEU A 10 -8.62 -7.38 2.89
N ILE A 11 -8.70 -7.33 4.23
CA ILE A 11 -7.59 -6.92 5.10
C ILE A 11 -6.39 -7.86 4.93
N LEU A 12 -6.60 -9.18 5.00
CA LEU A 12 -5.51 -10.14 4.84
C LEU A 12 -4.85 -10.02 3.45
N PHE A 13 -5.65 -9.81 2.41
CA PHE A 13 -5.15 -9.58 1.06
C PHE A 13 -4.34 -8.28 0.96
N ALA A 14 -4.85 -7.17 1.51
CA ALA A 14 -4.15 -5.89 1.54
C ALA A 14 -2.83 -5.98 2.31
N VAL A 15 -2.82 -6.64 3.47
CA VAL A 15 -1.61 -6.86 4.27
C VAL A 15 -0.60 -7.72 3.53
N PHE A 16 -1.03 -8.81 2.91
CA PHE A 16 -0.16 -9.68 2.12
C PHE A 16 0.48 -8.93 0.94
N MET A 17 -0.33 -8.18 0.18
CA MET A 17 0.16 -7.39 -0.95
C MET A 17 1.09 -6.26 -0.48
N GLY A 18 0.75 -5.56 0.60
CA GLY A 18 1.59 -4.53 1.21
C GLY A 18 2.94 -5.08 1.68
N PHE A 19 2.97 -6.24 2.33
CA PHE A 19 4.21 -6.91 2.72
C PHE A 19 5.04 -7.34 1.51
N LYS A 20 4.40 -7.90 0.48
CA LYS A 20 5.08 -8.33 -0.76
C LYS A 20 5.72 -7.13 -1.47
N GLN A 21 4.98 -6.03 -1.63
CA GLN A 21 5.47 -4.82 -2.27
C GLN A 21 6.54 -4.14 -1.42
N GLY A 22 6.29 -3.97 -0.11
CA GLY A 22 7.25 -3.38 0.82
C GLY A 22 8.55 -4.16 0.91
N SER A 23 8.50 -5.50 0.90
CA SER A 23 9.72 -6.34 0.85
C SER A 23 10.47 -6.21 -0.46
N ALA A 24 9.77 -6.12 -1.60
CA ALA A 24 10.40 -5.88 -2.91
C ALA A 24 11.14 -4.53 -2.96
N MET A 25 10.57 -3.50 -2.33
CA MET A 25 11.20 -2.18 -2.18
C MET A 25 12.39 -2.22 -1.22
N PHE A 26 12.23 -2.88 -0.07
CA PHE A 26 13.28 -3.00 0.94
C PHE A 26 14.49 -3.80 0.44
N THR A 27 14.26 -4.86 -0.33
CA THR A 27 15.34 -5.62 -0.97
C THR A 27 15.96 -4.90 -2.16
N GLY A 28 15.34 -3.82 -2.63
CA GLY A 28 15.82 -3.05 -3.77
C GLY A 28 15.77 -3.85 -5.06
N LYS A 29 14.65 -4.53 -5.34
CA LYS A 29 14.46 -5.23 -6.61
C LYS A 29 14.72 -4.30 -7.81
N PRO A 30 15.37 -4.78 -8.88
CA PRO A 30 15.72 -3.96 -10.04
C PRO A 30 14.54 -3.17 -10.59
N GLU A 31 13.35 -3.79 -10.66
CA GLU A 31 12.14 -3.16 -11.19
C GLU A 31 11.68 -1.97 -10.31
N MET A 32 11.79 -2.09 -8.99
CA MET A 32 11.47 -1.00 -8.07
C MET A 32 12.52 0.11 -8.12
N LEU A 33 13.80 -0.24 -8.23
CA LEU A 33 14.88 0.74 -8.36
C LEU A 33 14.80 1.49 -9.69
N GLU A 34 14.40 0.83 -10.77
CA GLU A 34 14.19 1.46 -12.07
C GLU A 34 13.00 2.41 -12.04
N MET A 35 11.86 1.98 -11.47
CA MET A 35 10.67 2.84 -11.36
C MET A 35 10.94 4.09 -10.52
N PHE A 36 11.52 3.92 -9.33
CA PHE A 36 11.85 5.04 -8.43
C PHE A 36 13.05 5.87 -8.92
N GLY A 37 13.94 5.26 -9.70
CA GLY A 37 15.07 5.94 -10.33
C GLY A 37 14.64 7.04 -11.29
N LYS A 38 13.50 6.87 -12.00
CA LYS A 38 12.89 7.92 -12.83
C LYS A 38 12.57 9.19 -12.03
N TRP A 39 12.26 9.04 -10.75
CA TRP A 39 11.92 10.13 -9.83
C TRP A 39 13.11 10.63 -9.01
N HIS A 40 14.34 10.26 -9.39
CA HIS A 40 15.57 10.58 -8.66
C HIS A 40 15.58 10.06 -7.21
N ILE A 41 14.77 9.04 -6.91
CA ILE A 41 14.75 8.41 -5.60
C ILE A 41 15.79 7.28 -5.60
N GLY A 42 16.88 7.49 -4.86
CA GLY A 42 17.94 6.50 -4.71
C GLY A 42 17.50 5.28 -3.90
N LYS A 43 18.34 4.23 -3.93
CA LYS A 43 18.11 2.95 -3.24
C LYS A 43 17.65 3.10 -1.79
N SER A 44 18.27 4.00 -1.02
CA SER A 44 17.90 4.26 0.37
C SER A 44 16.46 4.79 0.51
N GLY A 45 16.02 5.65 -0.40
CA GLY A 45 14.64 6.17 -0.40
C GLY A 45 13.62 5.08 -0.72
N VAL A 46 13.93 4.20 -1.69
CA VAL A 46 13.10 3.03 -2.02
C VAL A 46 12.98 2.10 -0.82
N MET A 47 14.11 1.84 -0.14
CA MET A 47 14.12 0.99 1.06
C MET A 47 13.29 1.57 2.20
N ILE A 48 13.42 2.87 2.48
CA ILE A 48 12.62 3.56 3.51
C ILE A 48 11.14 3.48 3.16
N ASN A 49 10.77 3.73 1.91
CA ASN A 49 9.37 3.62 1.48
C ASN A 49 8.85 2.17 1.63
N GLY A 50 9.69 1.17 1.34
CA GLY A 50 9.38 -0.23 1.58
C GLY A 50 9.11 -0.55 3.06
N LEU A 51 9.95 -0.04 3.97
CA LEU A 51 9.74 -0.18 5.41
C LEU A 51 8.43 0.49 5.86
N VAL A 52 8.12 1.69 5.36
CA VAL A 52 6.86 2.38 5.66
C VAL A 52 5.66 1.56 5.19
N THR A 53 5.73 0.98 3.99
CA THR A 53 4.66 0.10 3.47
C THR A 53 4.48 -1.16 4.33
N MET A 54 5.57 -1.81 4.73
CA MET A 54 5.51 -2.97 5.63
C MET A 54 4.94 -2.60 7.01
N LEU A 55 5.36 -1.48 7.57
CA LEU A 55 4.84 -0.98 8.85
C LEU A 55 3.33 -0.69 8.73
N SER A 56 2.90 -0.08 7.64
CA SER A 56 1.49 0.20 7.36
C SER A 56 0.68 -1.11 7.34
N ALA A 57 1.18 -2.15 6.68
CA ALA A 57 0.54 -3.46 6.65
C ALA A 57 0.41 -4.08 8.06
N VAL A 58 1.43 -3.95 8.92
CA VAL A 58 1.34 -4.41 10.32
C VAL A 58 0.27 -3.62 11.10
N LEU A 59 0.22 -2.30 10.93
CA LEU A 59 -0.73 -1.43 11.63
C LEU A 59 -2.19 -1.73 11.26
N ILE A 60 -2.45 -2.22 10.04
CA ILE A 60 -3.80 -2.60 9.59
C ILE A 60 -4.35 -3.80 10.37
N LEU A 61 -3.49 -4.71 10.84
CA LEU A 61 -3.92 -5.91 11.56
C LEU A 61 -4.52 -5.59 12.94
N PHE A 62 -4.18 -4.45 13.54
CA PHE A 62 -4.65 -4.08 14.87
C PHE A 62 -5.80 -3.07 14.79
N PRO A 63 -6.96 -3.33 15.43
CA PRO A 63 -8.13 -2.46 15.33
C PRO A 63 -7.89 -1.03 15.85
N LYS A 64 -6.93 -0.83 16.77
CA LYS A 64 -6.56 0.50 17.29
C LYS A 64 -5.79 1.35 16.28
N THR A 65 -4.96 0.72 15.45
CA THR A 65 -4.10 1.39 14.46
C THR A 65 -4.59 1.22 13.02
N PHE A 66 -5.71 0.51 12.84
CA PHE A 66 -6.28 0.17 11.54
C PHE A 66 -6.40 1.35 10.57
N VAL A 67 -6.96 2.46 11.04
CA VAL A 67 -7.15 3.66 10.20
C VAL A 67 -5.80 4.26 9.80
N TRP A 68 -4.85 4.33 10.74
CA TRP A 68 -3.51 4.85 10.49
C TRP A 68 -2.73 3.98 9.50
N GLY A 69 -2.82 2.66 9.63
CA GLY A 69 -2.19 1.73 8.70
C GLY A 69 -2.74 1.86 7.28
N ASN A 70 -4.07 1.88 7.12
CA ASN A 70 -4.68 2.08 5.81
C ASN A 70 -4.37 3.48 5.24
N PHE A 71 -4.34 4.52 6.08
CA PHE A 71 -3.98 5.88 5.65
C PHE A 71 -2.55 5.94 5.12
N LEU A 72 -1.57 5.39 5.85
CA LEU A 72 -0.18 5.39 5.40
C LEU A 72 -0.01 4.59 4.10
N MET A 73 -0.67 3.44 3.97
CA MET A 73 -0.63 2.65 2.74
C MET A 73 -1.28 3.39 1.57
N ALA A 74 -2.48 3.97 1.78
CA ALA A 74 -3.17 4.76 0.77
C ALA A 74 -2.37 6.00 0.35
N ALA A 75 -1.74 6.70 1.30
CA ALA A 75 -0.90 7.86 1.03
C ALA A 75 0.33 7.48 0.19
N GLY A 76 0.97 6.35 0.49
CA GLY A 76 2.09 5.83 -0.30
C GLY A 76 1.70 5.48 -1.73
N ILE A 77 0.57 4.79 -1.90
CA ILE A 77 0.02 4.45 -3.23
C ILE A 77 -0.35 5.72 -4.00
N LEU A 78 -1.01 6.67 -3.35
CA LEU A 78 -1.40 7.94 -3.97
C LEU A 78 -0.17 8.73 -4.44
N LEU A 79 0.89 8.77 -3.62
CA LEU A 79 2.15 9.41 -4.00
C LEU A 79 2.75 8.79 -5.27
N ILE A 80 2.78 7.45 -5.34
CA ILE A 80 3.25 6.71 -6.52
C ILE A 80 2.40 7.04 -7.75
N ILE A 81 1.07 7.07 -7.62
CA ILE A 81 0.15 7.44 -8.69
C ILE A 81 0.43 8.87 -9.19
N CYS A 82 0.63 9.82 -8.27
CA CYS A 82 0.96 11.20 -8.63
C CYS A 82 2.25 11.29 -9.44
N PHE A 83 3.28 10.53 -9.05
CA PHE A 83 4.54 10.49 -9.81
C PHE A 83 4.39 9.81 -11.18
N GLN A 84 3.64 8.72 -11.28
CA GLN A 84 3.36 8.06 -12.55
C GLN A 84 2.57 8.97 -13.50
N ILE A 85 1.56 9.69 -13.01
CA ILE A 85 0.81 10.68 -13.80
C ILE A 85 1.71 11.84 -14.23
N SER A 86 2.59 12.32 -13.35
CA SER A 86 3.59 13.35 -13.68
C SER A 86 4.51 12.91 -14.83
N ASP A 87 4.89 11.64 -14.86
CA ASP A 87 5.69 11.02 -15.93
C ASP A 87 4.86 10.60 -17.16
N ARG A 88 3.57 10.92 -17.20
CA ARG A 88 2.60 10.52 -18.24
C ARG A 88 2.44 8.99 -18.37
N ASP A 89 2.81 8.22 -17.35
CA ASP A 89 2.59 6.78 -17.27
C ASP A 89 1.21 6.46 -16.69
N PHE A 90 0.18 6.67 -17.51
CA PHE A 90 -1.20 6.35 -17.14
C PHE A 90 -1.42 4.85 -16.89
N LYS A 91 -0.61 3.98 -17.51
CA LYS A 91 -0.73 2.53 -17.34
C LYS A 91 -0.28 2.11 -15.95
N GLY A 92 0.85 2.64 -15.49
CA GLY A 92 1.31 2.45 -14.11
C GLY A 92 0.25 2.93 -13.11
N ALA A 93 -0.27 4.15 -13.32
CA ALA A 93 -1.26 4.74 -12.42
C ALA A 93 -2.53 3.88 -12.30
N LEU A 94 -3.00 3.31 -13.42
CA LEU A 94 -4.16 2.42 -13.44
C LEU A 94 -3.93 1.12 -12.67
N ILE A 95 -2.69 0.61 -12.65
CA ILE A 95 -2.34 -0.62 -11.92
C ILE A 95 -2.37 -0.39 -10.41
N GLU A 96 -1.97 0.79 -9.94
CA GLU A 96 -1.93 1.15 -8.51
C GLU A 96 -3.31 1.58 -7.98
N LEU A 97 -4.17 2.14 -8.84
CA LEU A 97 -5.52 2.59 -8.49
C LEU A 97 -6.41 1.57 -7.75
N PRO A 98 -6.52 0.28 -8.15
CA PRO A 98 -7.33 -0.69 -7.41
C PRO A 98 -6.83 -0.90 -5.98
N PHE A 99 -5.53 -0.76 -5.71
CA PHE A 99 -4.99 -0.89 -4.35
C PHE A 99 -5.35 0.32 -3.48
N LEU A 100 -5.38 1.52 -4.06
CA LEU A 100 -5.88 2.70 -3.38
C LEU A 100 -7.37 2.52 -3.01
N LEU A 101 -8.19 2.12 -3.97
CA LEU A 101 -9.62 1.87 -3.75
C LEU A 101 -9.85 0.77 -2.72
N LEU A 102 -9.03 -0.28 -2.72
CA LEU A 102 -9.09 -1.36 -1.73
C LEU A 102 -8.87 -0.82 -0.30
N ASN A 103 -7.86 0.03 -0.08
CA ASN A 103 -7.61 0.63 1.24
C ASN A 103 -8.80 1.49 1.71
N LEU A 104 -9.37 2.29 0.81
CA LEU A 104 -10.55 3.12 1.12
C LEU A 104 -11.78 2.24 1.42
N LEU A 105 -11.98 1.17 0.66
CA LEU A 105 -13.06 0.21 0.89
C LEU A 105 -12.91 -0.49 2.24
N ILE A 106 -11.70 -0.92 2.59
CA ILE A 106 -11.41 -1.56 3.88
C ILE A 106 -11.73 -0.60 5.04
N ILE A 107 -11.34 0.68 4.93
CA ILE A 107 -11.69 1.72 5.92
C ILE A 107 -13.21 1.85 6.04
N TYR A 108 -13.92 1.95 4.91
CA TYR A 108 -15.37 2.07 4.88
C TYR A 108 -16.09 0.88 5.53
N LEU A 109 -15.63 -0.34 5.26
CA LEU A 109 -16.20 -1.57 5.83
C LEU A 109 -15.88 -1.77 7.31
N GLN A 110 -14.99 -0.96 7.89
CA GLN A 110 -14.53 -0.97 9.29
C GLN A 110 -13.93 -2.30 9.77
N HIS A 111 -12.98 -2.22 10.71
CA HIS A 111 -12.26 -3.40 11.18
C HIS A 111 -13.23 -4.47 11.74
N PRO A 112 -13.18 -5.73 11.27
CA PRO A 112 -14.17 -6.76 11.62
C PRO A 112 -14.18 -7.13 13.12
N LEU A 113 -13.04 -6.97 13.79
CA LEU A 113 -12.89 -7.14 15.25
C LEU A 113 -13.28 -5.91 16.07
N LYS A 114 -13.63 -4.78 15.43
CA LYS A 114 -14.22 -3.64 16.13
C LYS A 114 -15.70 -3.97 16.33
N ASN A 115 -16.12 -4.09 17.60
CA ASN A 115 -17.50 -4.36 17.98
C ASN A 115 -18.39 -3.18 17.66
#